data_AF-A0AAW0DL48-F1
#
_entry.id   AF-A0AAW0DL48-F1
#
_cell.length_a   1.000
_cell.length_b   1.000
_cell.length_c   1.000
_cell.angle_alpha   90.00
_cell.angle_beta   90.00
_cell.angle_gamma   90.00
#
_symmetry.space_group_name_H-M   'P 1'
#
loop_
_entity.id
_entity.type
_entity.pdbx_description
1 polymer ?
#
loop_
_entity_poly.entity_id
_entity_poly.type
_entity_poly.pdbx_seq_one_letter_code
_entity_poly.pdbx_strand_id
1 'polypeptide(L)'
;MLGQVCYRPRLFQSTLGKQLADVLGVPFISLDTYFWKPDWKESTNEEMREKVMKALADSPNGWVVDGNYTRRVGPIIQETATDIIWLDPPLALYLPRVIWRTFLRLLGFGEPCSAGCHESLSRVLFSRESIVWWCITNHNVARKRETARMARIGVGVGT
;
A
#
# COMPACT_ATOMS: atom_id res chain seq x y z
N MET A 1 8.42 2.05 21.88
CA MET A 1 7.71 2.42 20.63
C MET A 1 7.57 1.15 19.84
N LEU A 2 6.42 0.91 19.22
CA LEU A 2 6.15 -0.20 18.31
C LEU A 2 5.61 0.46 17.03
N GLY A 3 6.48 0.68 16.06
CA GLY A 3 6.09 1.20 14.74
C GLY A 3 6.11 0.04 13.75
N GLN A 4 4.98 -0.27 13.12
CA GLN A 4 4.86 -1.33 12.11
C GLN A 4 4.56 -0.76 10.73
N VAL A 5 5.35 -1.20 9.73
CA VAL A 5 5.26 -0.70 8.34
C VAL A 5 4.91 -1.83 7.38
N CYS A 6 3.82 -1.66 6.63
CA CYS A 6 3.42 -2.63 5.62
C CYS A 6 3.85 -2.23 4.20
N TYR A 7 4.37 -3.17 3.40
CA TYR A 7 4.66 -2.96 1.97
C TYR A 7 3.95 -3.97 1.03
N ARG A 8 3.24 -3.47 -0.02
CA ARG A 8 2.67 -4.13 -1.24
C ARG A 8 1.31 -4.87 -1.11
N PRO A 9 0.59 -5.13 -2.23
CA PRO A 9 -0.34 -4.23 -2.94
C PRO A 9 -1.57 -3.82 -2.10
N ARG A 10 -2.14 -2.64 -2.43
CA ARG A 10 -3.16 -1.84 -1.70
C ARG A 10 -4.40 -2.59 -1.18
N LEU A 11 -4.66 -3.82 -1.62
CA LEU A 11 -5.81 -4.64 -1.23
C LEU A 11 -5.68 -5.31 0.15
N PHE A 12 -4.46 -5.62 0.62
CA PHE A 12 -4.29 -6.37 1.88
C PHE A 12 -3.66 -5.56 3.00
N GLN A 13 -2.83 -4.58 2.65
CA GLN A 13 -2.07 -3.82 3.64
C GLN A 13 -2.94 -2.96 4.55
N SER A 14 -3.92 -2.27 3.95
CA SER A 14 -4.81 -1.38 4.70
C SER A 14 -5.76 -2.14 5.63
N THR A 15 -6.09 -3.40 5.29
CA THR A 15 -6.90 -4.26 6.15
C THR A 15 -6.06 -4.83 7.29
N LEU A 16 -4.87 -5.37 6.98
CA LEU A 16 -3.96 -5.87 8.01
C LEU A 16 -3.52 -4.76 8.96
N GLY A 17 -3.13 -3.60 8.43
CA GLY A 17 -2.66 -2.48 9.23
C GLY A 17 -3.75 -1.93 10.16
N LYS A 18 -5.01 -1.89 9.73
CA LYS A 18 -6.13 -1.53 10.60
C LYS A 18 -6.35 -2.57 11.71
N GLN A 19 -6.42 -3.85 11.35
CA GLN A 19 -6.59 -4.92 12.34
C GLN A 19 -5.47 -4.95 13.37
N LEU A 20 -4.24 -4.71 12.91
CA LEU A 20 -3.06 -4.67 13.76
C LEU A 20 -3.07 -3.45 14.68
N ALA A 21 -3.46 -2.29 14.17
CA ALA A 21 -3.67 -1.08 14.96
C ALA A 21 -4.74 -1.30 16.04
N ASP A 22 -5.85 -1.97 15.70
CA ASP A 22 -6.93 -2.31 16.62
C ASP A 22 -6.45 -3.27 17.72
N VAL A 23 -5.68 -4.31 17.36
CA VAL A 23 -5.11 -5.28 18.32
C VAL A 23 -4.09 -4.62 19.26
N LEU A 24 -3.27 -3.70 18.74
CA LEU A 24 -2.25 -2.98 19.51
C LEU A 24 -2.82 -1.77 20.28
N GLY A 25 -4.06 -1.34 19.99
CA GLY A 25 -4.67 -0.16 20.57
C GLY A 25 -4.00 1.15 20.17
N VAL A 26 -3.40 1.21 18.98
CA VAL A 26 -2.64 2.37 18.46
C VAL A 26 -3.31 2.97 17.22
N PRO A 27 -3.04 4.24 16.87
CA PRO A 27 -3.57 4.85 15.66
C PRO A 27 -3.06 4.19 14.37
N PHE A 28 -3.97 4.05 13.41
CA PHE A 28 -3.68 3.64 12.04
C PHE A 28 -3.47 4.87 11.14
N ILE A 29 -2.31 4.98 10.52
CA ILE A 29 -1.89 6.11 9.68
C ILE A 29 -1.70 5.60 8.24
N SER A 30 -2.63 5.95 7.35
CA SER A 30 -2.51 5.65 5.92
C SER A 30 -1.76 6.78 5.20
N LEU A 31 -0.60 6.47 4.62
CA LEU A 31 0.19 7.45 3.87
C LEU A 31 -0.53 7.97 2.62
N ASP A 32 -1.43 7.18 2.05
CA ASP A 32 -2.26 7.60 0.92
C ASP A 32 -3.12 8.82 1.26
N THR A 33 -3.61 8.92 2.50
CA THR A 33 -4.44 10.04 2.97
C THR A 33 -3.67 11.36 2.98
N TYR A 34 -2.35 11.31 3.18
CA TYR A 34 -1.49 12.50 3.19
C TYR A 34 -0.93 12.82 1.79
N PHE A 35 -0.84 11.81 0.93
CA PHE A 35 -0.31 11.96 -0.42
C PHE A 35 -1.30 12.62 -1.38
N TRP A 36 -2.57 12.20 -1.34
CA TRP A 36 -3.59 12.69 -2.27
C TRP A 36 -4.33 13.90 -1.69
N LYS A 37 -4.32 15.01 -2.42
CA LYS A 37 -5.19 16.16 -2.17
C LYS A 37 -6.53 15.97 -2.91
N PRO A 38 -7.58 16.75 -2.57
CA PRO A 38 -8.75 16.90 -3.43
C PRO A 38 -8.33 17.20 -4.88
N ASP A 39 -9.12 16.73 -5.84
CA ASP A 39 -8.86 16.82 -7.28
C ASP A 39 -7.61 16.07 -7.78
N TRP A 40 -7.20 15.00 -7.09
CA TRP A 40 -6.09 14.14 -7.51
C TRP A 40 -4.74 14.86 -7.62
N LYS A 41 -4.59 15.97 -6.91
CA LYS A 41 -3.31 16.69 -6.84
C LYS A 41 -2.38 15.96 -5.87
N GLU A 42 -1.15 15.72 -6.32
CA GLU A 42 -0.11 15.19 -5.45
C GLU A 42 0.33 16.25 -4.43
N SER A 43 0.48 15.85 -3.17
CA SER A 43 1.21 16.65 -2.18
C SER A 43 2.70 16.73 -2.56
N THR A 44 3.34 17.84 -2.22
CA THR A 44 4.81 17.95 -2.35
C THR A 44 5.49 17.00 -1.36
N ASN A 45 6.79 16.73 -1.56
CA ASN A 45 7.53 15.85 -0.65
C ASN A 45 7.59 16.46 0.76
N GLU A 46 7.76 17.77 0.83
CA GLU A 46 7.88 18.56 2.05
C GLU A 46 6.57 18.54 2.83
N GLU A 47 5.44 18.84 2.17
CA GLU A 47 4.12 18.80 2.79
C GLU A 47 3.77 17.40 3.31
N MET A 48 4.06 16.36 2.52
CA MET A 48 3.82 14.98 2.94
C MET A 48 4.67 14.64 4.17
N ARG A 49 5.94 15.02 4.15
CA ARG A 49 6.88 14.77 5.25
C ARG A 49 6.44 15.45 6.53
N GLU A 50 6.07 16.73 6.47
CA GLU A 50 5.59 17.48 7.63
C GLU A 50 4.34 16.86 8.24
N LYS A 51 3.34 16.52 7.41
CA LYS A 51 2.09 15.90 7.88
C LYS A 51 2.32 14.56 8.53
N VAL A 52 3.20 13.73 7.95
CA VAL A 52 3.55 12.42 8.53
C VAL A 52 4.30 12.61 9.84
N MET A 53 5.34 13.45 9.91
CA MET A 53 6.07 13.69 11.15
C MET A 53 5.16 14.19 12.26
N LYS A 54 4.22 15.09 11.94
CA LYS A 54 3.22 15.57 12.90
C LYS A 54 2.34 14.43 13.40
N ALA A 55 1.80 13.59 12.51
CA ALA A 55 0.97 12.45 12.90
C ALA A 55 1.70 11.43 13.78
N LEU A 56 3.00 11.21 13.52
CA LEU A 56 3.85 10.35 14.35
C LEU A 56 4.10 10.99 15.73
N ALA A 57 4.38 12.29 15.78
CA ALA A 57 4.60 13.02 17.03
C ALA A 57 3.35 13.08 17.92
N ASP A 58 2.16 13.20 17.30
CA ASP A 58 0.86 13.18 17.99
C ASP A 58 0.49 11.77 18.50
N SER A 59 1.29 10.74 18.17
CA SER A 59 1.06 9.32 18.52
C SER A 59 2.18 8.75 19.41
N PRO A 60 2.45 9.30 20.60
CA PRO A 60 3.59 8.91 21.44
C PRO A 60 3.52 7.47 21.96
N ASN A 61 2.31 6.91 22.06
CA ASN A 61 2.07 5.57 22.57
C ASN A 61 2.27 4.46 21.53
N GLY A 62 2.56 4.81 20.26
CA GLY A 62 2.74 3.87 19.15
C GLY A 62 1.85 4.21 17.96
N TRP A 63 2.14 3.59 16.81
CA TRP A 63 1.42 3.83 15.56
C TRP A 63 1.61 2.65 14.59
N VAL A 64 0.63 2.42 13.72
CA VAL A 64 0.78 1.55 12.56
C VAL A 64 0.68 2.40 11.31
N VAL A 65 1.70 2.36 10.45
CA VAL A 65 1.73 3.12 9.19
C VAL A 65 1.62 2.18 8.01
N ASP A 66 0.69 2.46 7.11
CA ASP A 66 0.56 1.75 5.83
C ASP A 66 0.91 2.66 4.65
N GLY A 67 1.80 2.19 3.77
CA GLY A 67 2.05 2.79 2.48
C GLY A 67 3.46 2.60 1.95
N ASN A 68 3.59 2.64 0.62
CA ASN A 68 4.84 2.43 -0.10
C ASN A 68 5.49 3.74 -0.58
N TYR A 69 5.71 4.70 0.33
CA TYR A 69 6.30 6.02 0.01
C TYR A 69 7.76 6.16 0.43
N THR A 70 8.52 5.11 0.12
CA THR A 70 9.94 4.90 0.44
C THR A 70 10.81 6.11 0.10
N ARG A 71 10.60 6.69 -1.09
CA ARG A 71 11.43 7.79 -1.60
C ARG A 71 11.16 9.11 -0.90
N ARG A 72 9.96 9.29 -0.33
CA ARG A 72 9.52 10.58 0.24
C ARG A 72 9.63 10.57 1.77
N VAL A 73 9.18 9.49 2.41
CA VAL A 73 9.08 9.36 3.88
C VAL A 73 9.75 8.09 4.41
N GLY A 74 10.34 7.27 3.54
CA GLY A 74 10.95 6.00 3.92
C GLY A 74 12.01 6.10 5.03
N PRO A 75 13.00 7.00 4.95
CA PRO A 75 14.04 7.11 5.98
C PRO A 75 13.47 7.41 7.38
N ILE A 76 12.55 8.38 7.47
CA ILE A 76 11.94 8.78 8.75
C ILE A 76 11.18 7.62 9.39
N ILE A 77 10.36 6.95 8.59
CA ILE A 77 9.53 5.86 9.08
C ILE A 77 10.42 4.67 9.44
N GLN A 78 11.46 4.38 8.66
CA GLN A 78 12.37 3.26 8.93
C GLN A 78 13.23 3.48 10.18
N GLU A 79 13.65 4.72 10.45
CA GLU A 79 14.44 5.07 11.64
C GLU A 79 13.60 5.05 12.93
N THR A 80 12.30 5.34 12.83
CA THR A 80 11.38 5.41 13.99
C THR A 80 10.55 4.14 14.18
N ALA A 81 10.43 3.31 13.15
CA ALA A 81 9.73 2.03 13.22
C ALA A 81 10.51 1.03 14.06
N THR A 82 9.76 0.16 14.72
CA THR A 82 10.29 -0.89 15.58
C THR A 82 10.30 -2.21 14.85
N ASP A 83 9.25 -2.45 14.06
CA ASP A 83 9.03 -3.65 13.29
C ASP A 83 8.62 -3.26 11.86
N ILE A 84 9.01 -4.05 10.87
CA ILE A 84 8.60 -3.83 9.49
C ILE A 84 7.98 -5.12 9.00
N ILE A 85 6.70 -5.08 8.64
CA ILE A 85 5.93 -6.24 8.20
C ILE A 85 5.76 -6.17 6.69
N TRP A 86 6.62 -6.88 5.96
CA TRP A 86 6.47 -6.96 4.52
C TRP A 86 5.53 -8.11 4.13
N LEU A 87 4.49 -7.80 3.34
CA LEU A 87 3.55 -8.81 2.81
C LEU A 87 3.93 -9.17 1.37
N ASP A 88 4.18 -10.46 1.15
CA ASP A 88 4.49 -11.01 -0.17
C ASP A 88 3.57 -12.19 -0.53
N PRO A 89 2.24 -11.98 -0.63
CA PRO A 89 1.35 -13.05 -1.00
C PRO A 89 1.63 -13.52 -2.43
N PRO A 90 1.64 -14.85 -2.68
CA PRO A 90 1.81 -15.38 -4.03
C PRO A 90 0.72 -14.86 -4.97
N LEU A 91 1.07 -14.70 -6.25
CA LEU A 91 0.18 -14.22 -7.31
C LEU A 91 -1.17 -14.94 -7.32
N ALA A 92 -1.16 -16.26 -7.13
CA ALA A 92 -2.36 -17.10 -7.12
C ALA A 92 -3.40 -16.70 -6.05
N LEU A 93 -2.99 -16.07 -4.94
CA LEU A 93 -3.92 -15.68 -3.87
C LEU A 93 -4.62 -14.35 -4.15
N TYR A 94 -3.93 -13.39 -4.75
CA TYR A 94 -4.52 -12.07 -4.97
C TYR A 94 -5.07 -11.86 -6.38
N LEU A 95 -4.56 -12.57 -7.38
CA LEU A 95 -4.99 -12.40 -8.77
C LEU A 95 -6.49 -12.69 -8.97
N PRO A 96 -7.07 -13.78 -8.41
CA PRO A 96 -8.52 -14.03 -8.51
C PRO A 96 -9.34 -12.92 -7.85
N ARG A 97 -8.87 -12.36 -6.73
CA ARG A 97 -9.55 -11.27 -6.00
C ARG A 97 -9.55 -9.97 -6.81
N VAL A 98 -8.45 -9.66 -7.50
CA VAL A 98 -8.36 -8.51 -8.40
C VAL A 98 -9.32 -8.68 -9.57
N ILE A 99 -9.31 -9.84 -10.24
CA ILE A 99 -10.20 -10.13 -11.36
C ILE A 99 -11.66 -10.04 -10.92
N TRP A 100 -12.01 -10.64 -9.78
CA TRP A 100 -13.37 -10.62 -9.23
C TRP A 100 -13.84 -9.21 -8.89
N ARG A 101 -13.01 -8.41 -8.21
CA ARG A 101 -13.35 -7.02 -7.87
C ARG A 101 -13.52 -6.16 -9.11
N THR A 102 -12.66 -6.32 -10.11
CA THR A 102 -12.80 -5.66 -11.41
C THR A 102 -14.11 -6.07 -12.08
N PHE A 103 -14.44 -7.36 -12.08
CA PHE A 103 -15.70 -7.85 -12.65
C PHE A 103 -16.93 -7.26 -11.95
N LEU A 104 -16.94 -7.22 -10.61
CA LEU A 104 -18.03 -6.60 -9.84
C LEU A 104 -18.20 -5.10 -10.13
N ARG A 105 -17.10 -4.35 -10.29
CA ARG A 105 -17.15 -2.93 -10.68
C ARG A 105 -17.77 -2.75 -12.07
N LEU A 106 -17.40 -3.62 -13.01
CA LEU A 106 -17.95 -3.59 -14.38
C LEU A 106 -19.45 -3.89 -14.41
N LEU A 107 -19.93 -4.72 -13.49
CA LEU A 107 -21.37 -4.98 -13.30
C LEU A 107 -22.09 -3.87 -12.51
N GLY A 108 -21.41 -2.79 -12.13
CA GLY A 108 -21.98 -1.68 -11.38
C GLY A 108 -22.14 -1.92 -9.87
N PHE A 109 -21.66 -3.06 -9.35
CA PHE A 109 -21.73 -3.42 -7.93
C PHE A 109 -20.53 -2.94 -7.10
N GLY A 110 -19.70 -2.05 -7.65
CA GLY A 110 -18.51 -1.55 -6.96
C GLY A 110 -18.19 -0.11 -7.32
N GLU A 111 -17.62 0.61 -6.35
CA GLU A 111 -17.10 1.94 -6.59
C GLU A 111 -16.00 1.91 -7.66
N PRO A 112 -15.96 2.92 -8.55
CA PRO A 112 -14.91 3.02 -9.55
C PRO A 112 -13.54 3.06 -8.88
N CYS A 113 -12.49 2.61 -9.58
CA CYS A 113 -11.14 2.59 -9.01
C CYS A 113 -10.65 3.99 -8.59
N SER A 114 -11.23 5.03 -9.18
CA SER A 114 -11.06 6.44 -8.85
C SER A 114 -12.24 7.27 -9.39
N ALA A 115 -12.47 8.46 -8.83
CA ALA A 115 -13.45 9.40 -9.35
C ALA A 115 -13.13 9.75 -10.82
N GLY A 116 -14.09 9.54 -11.73
CA GLY A 116 -13.91 9.76 -13.17
C GLY A 116 -13.26 8.63 -13.96
N CYS A 117 -12.99 7.48 -13.33
CA CYS A 117 -12.46 6.32 -14.04
C CYS A 117 -13.58 5.48 -14.67
N HIS A 118 -13.70 5.54 -15.99
CA HIS A 118 -14.59 4.67 -16.77
C HIS A 118 -13.79 3.45 -17.24
N GLU A 119 -13.91 2.33 -16.52
CA GLU A 119 -13.25 1.07 -16.86
C GLU A 119 -14.07 0.31 -17.92
N SER A 120 -13.48 -0.04 -19.07
CA SER A 120 -14.11 -0.88 -20.11
C SER A 120 -13.53 -2.30 -20.11
N LEU A 121 -14.39 -3.32 -20.25
CA LEU A 121 -14.07 -4.76 -20.24
C LEU A 121 -12.86 -5.15 -21.12
N SER A 122 -12.85 -4.72 -22.39
CA SER A 122 -11.77 -5.01 -23.34
C SER A 122 -10.44 -4.37 -22.93
N ARG A 123 -10.50 -3.19 -22.30
CA ARG A 123 -9.31 -2.45 -21.85
C ARG A 123 -8.70 -3.07 -20.59
N VAL A 124 -9.52 -3.60 -19.69
CA VAL A 124 -9.04 -4.14 -18.42
C VAL A 124 -8.63 -5.62 -18.51
N LEU A 125 -9.22 -6.43 -19.40
CA LEU A 125 -8.88 -7.85 -19.53
C LEU A 125 -7.99 -8.19 -20.74
N PHE A 126 -8.14 -7.49 -21.88
CA PHE A 126 -7.52 -7.89 -23.15
C PHE A 126 -6.54 -6.88 -23.75
N SER A 127 -6.41 -5.67 -23.17
CA SER A 127 -5.42 -4.69 -23.63
C SER A 127 -4.05 -4.94 -23.01
N ARG A 128 -2.97 -4.53 -23.69
CA ARG A 128 -1.61 -4.46 -23.12
C ARG A 128 -1.50 -3.51 -21.93
N GLU A 129 -2.49 -2.62 -21.74
CA GLU A 129 -2.67 -1.76 -20.56
C GLU A 129 -3.51 -2.44 -19.44
N SER A 130 -3.85 -3.73 -19.58
CA SER A 130 -4.62 -4.47 -18.59
C SER A 130 -3.89 -4.50 -17.24
N ILE A 131 -4.61 -4.14 -16.17
CA ILE A 131 -4.13 -4.30 -14.79
C ILE A 131 -3.81 -5.75 -14.45
N VAL A 132 -4.52 -6.71 -15.05
CA VAL A 132 -4.30 -8.15 -14.86
C VAL A 132 -2.99 -8.57 -15.52
N TRP A 133 -2.77 -8.15 -16.77
CA TRP A 133 -1.51 -8.42 -17.47
C TRP A 133 -0.31 -7.77 -16.79
N TRP A 134 -0.47 -6.52 -16.33
CA TRP A 134 0.54 -5.83 -15.54
C TRP A 134 0.82 -6.57 -14.22
N CYS A 135 -0.22 -7.08 -13.53
CA CYS A 135 -0.02 -7.88 -12.32
C CYS A 135 0.81 -9.13 -12.60
N ILE A 136 0.52 -9.88 -13.67
CA ILE A 136 1.23 -11.11 -14.00
C ILE A 136 2.69 -10.83 -14.37
N THR A 137 2.92 -9.88 -15.28
CA THR A 137 4.26 -9.55 -15.79
C THR A 137 5.14 -8.86 -14.74
N ASN A 138 4.56 -7.93 -13.98
CA ASN A 138 5.29 -7.13 -13.01
C ASN A 138 5.39 -7.79 -11.62
N HIS A 139 4.65 -8.88 -11.33
CA HIS A 139 4.70 -9.55 -10.02
C HIS A 139 6.11 -9.98 -9.67
N ASN A 140 6.79 -10.71 -10.55
CA ASN A 140 8.14 -11.21 -10.28
C ASN A 140 9.18 -10.08 -10.22
N VAL A 141 9.04 -9.06 -11.06
CA VAL A 141 9.94 -7.91 -11.09
C VAL A 141 9.84 -7.12 -9.79
N ALA A 142 8.62 -6.75 -9.39
CA ALA A 142 8.41 -6.03 -8.15
C ALA A 142 8.73 -6.91 -6.93
N ARG A 143 8.55 -8.24 -6.99
CA ARG A 143 8.95 -9.16 -5.92
C ARG A 143 10.47 -9.11 -5.73
N LYS A 144 11.24 -9.34 -6.78
CA LYS A 144 12.71 -9.26 -6.74
C LYS A 144 13.19 -7.91 -6.21
N ARG A 145 12.59 -6.80 -6.66
CA ARG A 145 12.95 -5.46 -6.22
C ARG A 145 12.68 -5.24 -4.73
N GLU A 146 11.49 -5.58 -4.25
CA GLU A 146 11.15 -5.40 -2.84
C GLU A 146 11.92 -6.39 -1.94
N THR A 147 12.12 -7.65 -2.35
CA THR A 147 12.97 -8.61 -1.63
C THR A 147 14.41 -8.09 -1.48
N ALA A 148 15.02 -7.59 -2.56
CA ALA A 148 16.36 -7.00 -2.50
C ALA A 148 16.41 -5.79 -1.57
N ARG A 149 15.32 -5.01 -1.50
CA ARG A 149 15.21 -3.88 -0.59
C ARG A 149 15.03 -4.31 0.86
N MET A 150 14.17 -5.29 1.16
CA MET A 150 13.99 -5.82 2.52
C MET A 150 15.27 -6.44 3.05
N ALA A 151 16.04 -7.13 2.18
CA ALA A 151 17.37 -7.63 2.51
C ALA A 151 18.35 -6.51 2.92
N ARG A 152 18.30 -5.33 2.28
CA ARG A 152 19.13 -4.17 2.66
C ARG A 152 18.70 -3.54 3.99
N ILE A 153 17.40 -3.57 4.29
CA ILE A 153 16.84 -3.04 5.54
C ILE A 153 17.09 -4.03 6.70
N GLY A 154 17.49 -5.28 6.40
CA GLY A 154 17.69 -6.33 7.41
C GLY A 154 16.39 -6.98 7.89
N VAL A 155 15.29 -6.78 7.17
CA VAL A 155 14.00 -7.42 7.50
C VAL A 155 14.05 -8.87 7.07
N GLY A 156 14.05 -9.78 8.05
CA GLY A 156 13.95 -11.22 7.80
C GLY A 156 12.61 -11.57 7.18
N VAL A 157 12.61 -12.49 6.20
CA VAL A 157 11.37 -13.08 5.70
C VAL A 157 10.83 -13.97 6.83
N GLY A 158 9.71 -13.58 7.44
CA GLY A 158 9.00 -14.45 8.38
C GLY A 158 8.61 -15.73 7.65
N THR A 159 9.20 -16.85 8.06
CA THR A 159 8.91 -18.20 7.56
C THR A 159 7.56 -18.69 8.05
#